data_AF-A0A4S2LN72-F1
#
_entry.id   AF-A0A4S2LN72-F1
#
_cell.length_a   1.000
_cell.length_b   1.000
_cell.length_c   1.000
_cell.angle_alpha   90.00
_cell.angle_beta   90.00
_cell.angle_gamma   90.00
#
_symmetry.space_group_name_H-M   'P 1'
#
loop_
_entity.id
_entity.type
_entity.pdbx_description
1 polymer ?
#
loop_
_entity_poly.entity_id
_entity_poly.type
_entity_poly.pdbx_seq_one_letter_code
_entity_poly.pdbx_strand_id
1 'polypeptide(L)'
;MSALVDCPELQLPDDDDSDTEDEYLDSSNLLFQSEAPMDVISAGIDVQPTDVVKQILAEAGLSAGITDPPSSETDRLKLETDSISTTSSQDISEDPSNYTAVIPDWKDQNMLVFVLSEAGKPIYSRYGDECRLASIMGVMQALVSFVAASNDELLSVDAGERSFVFLTRPHLILVAVGSVAEPKEHFVVCLGYVYSQLLSLLTLQRLDHRFTVQKNLDLRRLLVGDSRLISSIVEFVEDSFAAFLQSVSYLPLAPAVRDACSQIISQSVKSRVVVFGLLLHRNHLVSLVRMKGHELHPADIHLIINLVCSSQSLKSVQTHWIPICLPKFDANGFLYANIAFLDNHTSSVLLSVDSTQFYALEEAKDAIFDAKSHVVNGKLLDAAKSEKPVTVGVYNPDTMVSETAWS
;
A
#
# COMPACT_ATOMS: atom_id res chain seq x y z
N MET A 1 23.81 69.96 -36.50
CA MET A 1 24.32 70.71 -35.34
C MET A 1 24.06 69.86 -34.10
N SER A 2 25.14 69.46 -33.41
CA SER A 2 25.25 68.88 -32.05
C SER A 2 24.41 67.63 -31.72
N ALA A 3 24.96 66.41 -31.60
CA ALA A 3 25.90 65.85 -30.61
C ALA A 3 25.26 65.43 -29.26
N LEU A 4 25.53 64.16 -28.93
CA LEU A 4 25.22 63.33 -27.75
C LEU A 4 25.36 64.01 -26.39
N VAL A 5 24.50 63.62 -25.42
CA VAL A 5 24.85 63.39 -24.00
C VAL A 5 23.90 62.32 -23.41
N ASP A 6 24.51 61.32 -22.77
CA ASP A 6 23.93 60.24 -21.95
C ASP A 6 23.10 60.76 -20.75
N CYS A 7 22.15 59.94 -20.28
CA CYS A 7 21.66 60.01 -18.90
C CYS A 7 21.48 58.60 -18.31
N PRO A 8 21.75 58.43 -17.00
CA PRO A 8 22.12 57.15 -16.41
C PRO A 8 20.95 56.41 -15.75
N GLU A 9 21.14 55.09 -15.64
CA GLU A 9 20.30 54.11 -14.96
C GLU A 9 20.35 54.34 -13.44
N LEU A 10 19.20 54.65 -12.84
CA LEU A 10 19.05 54.85 -11.39
C LEU A 10 18.66 53.54 -10.72
N GLN A 11 19.58 53.04 -9.90
CA GLN A 11 19.40 51.96 -8.93
C GLN A 11 18.32 52.31 -7.90
N LEU A 12 17.45 51.34 -7.61
CA LEU A 12 16.60 51.31 -6.42
C LEU A 12 17.17 50.27 -5.43
N PRO A 13 16.95 50.44 -4.11
CA PRO A 13 17.81 49.91 -3.07
C PRO A 13 17.47 48.47 -2.68
N ASP A 14 18.52 47.78 -2.23
CA ASP A 14 18.47 46.55 -1.44
C ASP A 14 17.81 46.82 -0.08
N ASP A 15 16.77 46.06 0.26
CA ASP A 15 16.34 45.82 1.63
C ASP A 15 16.12 44.30 1.79
N ASP A 16 17.04 43.69 2.55
CA ASP A 16 16.86 42.43 3.28
C ASP A 16 15.59 42.50 4.12
N ASP A 17 14.73 41.49 4.06
CA ASP A 17 14.42 40.67 5.24
C ASP A 17 13.35 39.58 4.97
N SER A 18 13.68 38.39 5.47
CA SER A 18 12.81 37.31 5.94
C SER A 18 12.11 36.41 4.92
N ASP A 19 12.79 35.27 4.73
CA ASP A 19 12.24 33.93 4.51
C ASP A 19 10.83 33.73 5.10
N THR A 20 9.88 33.44 4.22
CA THR A 20 8.71 32.62 4.55
C THR A 20 8.50 31.67 3.38
N GLU A 21 9.30 30.60 3.35
CA GLU A 21 8.90 29.40 2.62
C GLU A 21 7.64 28.88 3.31
N ASP A 22 6.52 28.88 2.59
CA ASP A 22 5.29 28.21 2.98
C ASP A 22 5.58 26.69 3.05
N GLU A 23 6.05 26.26 4.21
CA GLU A 23 6.26 24.87 4.57
C GLU A 23 4.87 24.21 4.68
N TYR A 24 4.43 23.58 3.58
CA TYR A 24 3.37 22.58 3.65
C TYR A 24 3.83 21.49 4.61
N LEU A 25 3.37 21.56 5.87
CA LEU A 25 3.54 20.54 6.88
C LEU A 25 2.87 19.24 6.39
N ASP A 26 3.65 18.44 5.66
CA ASP A 26 3.30 17.10 5.26
C ASP A 26 3.17 16.24 6.52
N SER A 27 1.92 16.01 6.91
CA SER A 27 1.56 15.14 8.04
C SER A 27 1.99 13.68 7.82
N SER A 28 2.53 13.34 6.63
CA SER A 28 3.20 12.07 6.36
C SER A 28 4.49 11.87 7.18
N ASN A 29 5.15 12.92 7.66
CA ASN A 29 6.43 12.81 8.37
C ASN A 29 6.33 12.24 9.79
N LEU A 30 5.16 12.34 10.45
CA LEU A 30 5.00 11.92 11.84
C LEU A 30 4.88 10.40 12.04
N LEU A 31 4.70 9.63 10.97
CA LEU A 31 4.57 8.16 11.03
C LEU A 31 5.88 7.41 10.82
N PHE A 32 6.99 8.06 10.46
CA PHE A 32 8.20 7.35 10.00
C PHE A 32 9.51 7.79 10.68
N GLN A 33 9.45 8.58 11.76
CA GLN A 33 10.63 9.16 12.43
C GLN A 33 11.17 8.36 13.63
N SER A 34 10.82 7.09 13.82
CA SER A 34 11.30 6.33 14.99
C SER A 34 12.38 5.30 14.61
N GLU A 35 13.62 5.50 15.09
CA GLU A 35 14.76 4.57 14.97
C GLU A 35 14.66 3.34 15.92
N ALA A 36 13.51 3.14 16.57
CA ALA A 36 13.18 1.99 17.43
C ALA A 36 11.64 1.77 17.44
N PRO A 37 11.10 0.63 17.93
CA PRO A 37 9.81 0.10 17.47
C PRO A 37 8.68 1.11 17.63
N MET A 38 7.97 1.39 16.53
CA MET A 38 6.76 2.18 16.55
C MET A 38 5.65 1.45 17.30
N ASP A 39 5.41 1.86 18.54
CA ASP A 39 4.21 1.54 19.33
C ASP A 39 2.93 2.23 18.80
N VAL A 40 2.93 2.78 17.58
CA VAL A 40 1.91 3.75 17.14
C VAL A 40 0.88 3.20 16.13
N ILE A 41 1.01 1.94 15.65
CA ILE A 41 -0.03 1.31 14.79
C ILE A 41 -0.85 0.22 15.53
N SER A 42 -0.55 -0.06 16.81
CA SER A 42 -1.24 -1.11 17.59
C SER A 42 -2.45 -0.61 18.40
N ALA A 43 -2.93 0.62 18.19
CA ALA A 43 -4.04 1.19 18.95
C ALA A 43 -5.39 0.45 18.73
N GLY A 44 -5.54 -0.67 19.43
CA GLY A 44 -6.78 -1.07 20.07
C GLY A 44 -7.21 -2.52 19.95
N ILE A 45 -6.65 -3.35 19.06
CA ILE A 45 -7.15 -4.72 18.85
C ILE A 45 -5.99 -5.67 18.48
N ASP A 46 -5.64 -6.52 19.44
CA ASP A 46 -4.67 -7.60 19.26
C ASP A 46 -5.21 -8.65 18.28
N VAL A 47 -4.47 -8.90 17.20
CA VAL A 47 -4.85 -9.91 16.20
C VAL A 47 -4.44 -11.25 16.75
N GLN A 48 -5.41 -12.11 17.03
CA GLN A 48 -5.12 -13.45 17.51
C GLN A 48 -4.30 -14.23 16.47
N PRO A 49 -3.23 -14.95 16.86
CA PRO A 49 -2.45 -15.74 15.92
C PRO A 49 -3.34 -16.73 15.16
N THR A 50 -3.24 -16.72 13.84
CA THR A 50 -3.97 -17.63 12.96
C THR A 50 -3.34 -19.03 13.01
N ASP A 51 -4.03 -20.04 12.50
CA ASP A 51 -3.51 -21.40 12.50
C ASP A 51 -2.28 -21.55 11.59
N VAL A 52 -2.19 -20.75 10.51
CA VAL A 52 -1.01 -20.66 9.65
C VAL A 52 0.18 -20.14 10.45
N VAL A 53 0.00 -19.02 11.19
CA VAL A 53 1.05 -18.46 12.04
C VAL A 53 1.48 -19.45 13.13
N LYS A 54 0.52 -20.11 13.80
CA LYS A 54 0.82 -21.12 14.82
C LYS A 54 1.62 -22.29 14.25
N GLN A 55 1.27 -22.77 13.05
CA GLN A 55 1.99 -23.85 12.39
C GLN A 55 3.43 -23.44 12.08
N ILE A 56 3.64 -22.25 11.52
CA ILE A 56 4.98 -21.73 11.19
C ILE A 56 5.85 -21.60 12.44
N LEU A 57 5.28 -21.05 13.53
CA LEU A 57 5.98 -20.94 14.80
C LEU A 57 6.38 -22.33 15.34
N ALA A 58 5.47 -23.30 15.26
CA ALA A 58 5.74 -24.67 15.68
C ALA A 58 6.84 -25.34 14.84
N GLU A 59 6.84 -25.15 13.51
CA GLU A 59 7.89 -25.64 12.61
C GLU A 59 9.26 -25.00 12.89
N ALA A 60 9.27 -23.72 13.30
CA ALA A 60 10.46 -23.02 13.75
C ALA A 60 10.96 -23.48 15.15
N GLY A 61 10.23 -24.34 15.85
CA GLY A 61 10.57 -24.78 17.21
C GLY A 61 10.29 -23.74 18.29
N LEU A 62 9.47 -22.73 17.98
CA LEU A 62 9.04 -21.68 18.89
C LEU A 62 7.59 -21.97 19.32
N SER A 63 7.30 -21.88 20.61
CA SER A 63 5.89 -21.86 21.04
C SER A 63 5.26 -20.54 20.61
N ALA A 64 3.97 -20.54 20.27
CA ALA A 64 3.18 -19.32 20.14
C ALA A 64 3.11 -18.62 21.51
N GLY A 65 4.17 -17.88 21.84
CA GLY A 65 4.27 -17.09 23.05
C GLY A 65 3.42 -15.85 22.85
N ILE A 66 2.25 -15.83 23.50
CA ILE A 66 1.64 -14.57 23.93
C ILE A 66 2.69 -13.93 24.83
N THR A 67 3.41 -12.95 24.29
CA THR A 67 4.25 -12.08 25.11
C THR A 67 3.49 -10.78 25.21
N ASP A 68 2.85 -10.60 26.36
CA ASP A 68 2.36 -9.31 26.82
C ASP A 68 3.52 -8.30 26.65
N PRO A 69 3.30 -7.12 26.05
CA PRO A 69 4.22 -6.01 26.25
C PRO A 69 4.27 -5.72 27.76
N PRO A 70 5.40 -5.21 28.29
CA PRO A 70 5.57 -5.02 29.72
C PRO A 70 4.41 -4.21 30.28
N SER A 71 3.69 -4.82 31.22
CA SER A 71 2.58 -4.21 31.93
C SER A 71 3.09 -3.07 32.82
N SER A 72 2.83 -1.85 32.38
CA SER A 72 2.60 -0.72 33.30
C SER A 72 1.15 -0.30 33.17
N GLU A 73 0.30 -0.89 34.01
CA GLU A 73 -1.08 -0.46 34.19
C GLU A 73 -1.17 0.96 34.78
N THR A 74 -2.33 1.55 34.51
CA THR A 74 -3.07 2.57 35.26
C THR A 74 -2.94 4.04 34.85
N ASP A 75 -4.14 4.60 34.63
CA ASP A 75 -4.51 6.02 34.56
C ASP A 75 -4.00 6.87 33.40
N ARG A 76 -4.87 6.98 32.37
CA ARG A 76 -5.20 8.24 31.69
C ARG A 76 -6.51 8.15 30.90
N LEU A 77 -7.59 7.78 31.59
CA LEU A 77 -8.95 8.13 31.21
C LEU A 77 -9.45 9.19 32.20
N LYS A 78 -9.09 10.46 31.95
CA LYS A 78 -9.80 11.69 32.39
C LYS A 78 -8.98 12.92 32.00
N LEU A 79 -9.69 13.94 31.52
CA LEU A 79 -9.26 15.28 31.12
C LEU A 79 -8.56 15.39 29.77
N GLU A 80 -9.34 15.74 28.75
CA GLU A 80 -9.19 17.01 28.02
C GLU A 80 -10.42 17.20 27.12
N THR A 81 -11.54 17.50 27.79
CA THR A 81 -12.57 18.36 27.22
C THR A 81 -12.13 19.79 27.51
N ASP A 82 -12.28 20.68 26.53
CA ASP A 82 -12.08 22.13 26.58
C ASP A 82 -10.63 22.63 26.62
N SER A 83 -10.03 22.85 25.45
CA SER A 83 -9.48 24.15 25.02
C SER A 83 -8.69 24.04 23.71
N ILE A 84 -9.37 24.23 22.56
CA ILE A 84 -8.70 24.77 21.37
C ILE A 84 -9.42 26.04 20.97
N SER A 85 -8.66 27.11 21.10
CA SER A 85 -8.95 28.50 20.79
C SER A 85 -9.48 28.64 19.36
N THR A 86 -10.61 29.31 19.26
CA THR A 86 -11.20 29.86 18.04
C THR A 86 -10.14 30.65 17.27
N THR A 87 -9.66 30.08 16.17
CA THR A 87 -8.97 30.85 15.12
C THR A 87 -9.89 30.83 13.92
N SER A 88 -10.31 32.03 13.52
CA SER A 88 -11.38 32.33 12.57
C SER A 88 -11.32 31.51 11.29
N SER A 89 -12.28 30.61 11.12
CA SER A 89 -12.68 30.07 9.82
C SER A 89 -13.09 31.24 8.93
N GLN A 90 -12.36 31.46 7.83
CA GLN A 90 -12.92 32.20 6.72
C GLN A 90 -14.00 31.32 6.11
N ASP A 91 -15.26 31.65 6.40
CA ASP A 91 -16.44 31.07 5.77
C ASP A 91 -16.41 31.36 4.27
N ILE A 92 -15.92 30.40 3.47
CA ILE A 92 -16.33 30.29 2.08
C ILE A 92 -17.62 29.47 2.09
N SER A 93 -18.74 30.18 2.00
CA SER A 93 -20.05 29.59 1.79
C SER A 93 -20.11 28.92 0.41
N GLU A 94 -19.75 27.64 0.32
CA GLU A 94 -20.06 26.82 -0.86
C GLU A 94 -21.37 26.07 -0.63
N ASP A 95 -22.34 26.38 -1.47
CA ASP A 95 -23.68 25.79 -1.52
C ASP A 95 -23.60 24.25 -1.69
N PRO A 96 -24.18 23.45 -0.78
CA PRO A 96 -24.19 21.98 -0.85
C PRO A 96 -24.86 21.41 -2.12
N SER A 97 -25.54 22.24 -2.90
CA SER A 97 -26.25 21.86 -4.12
C SER A 97 -25.42 21.88 -5.40
N ASN A 98 -24.17 22.38 -5.39
CA ASN A 98 -23.37 22.51 -6.61
C ASN A 98 -22.45 21.29 -6.87
N TYR A 99 -23.03 20.10 -7.03
CA TYR A 99 -22.29 18.89 -7.44
C TYR A 99 -21.58 19.09 -8.80
N THR A 100 -22.15 19.91 -9.68
CA THR A 100 -21.61 20.24 -11.01
C THR A 100 -20.27 20.98 -10.98
N ALA A 101 -19.93 21.69 -9.90
CA ALA A 101 -18.63 22.35 -9.76
C ALA A 101 -17.49 21.38 -9.41
N VAL A 102 -17.80 20.14 -9.03
CA VAL A 102 -16.82 19.11 -8.61
C VAL A 102 -16.61 18.01 -9.67
N ILE A 103 -17.55 17.89 -10.60
CA ILE A 103 -17.66 16.79 -11.59
C ILE A 103 -17.10 17.11 -13.02
N PRO A 104 -16.44 18.25 -13.35
CA PRO A 104 -15.92 18.45 -14.71
C PRO A 104 -14.92 17.36 -15.15
N ASP A 105 -14.02 16.95 -14.25
CA ASP A 105 -12.84 16.14 -14.61
C ASP A 105 -13.16 14.65 -14.81
N TRP A 106 -14.28 14.16 -14.26
CA TRP A 106 -14.67 12.75 -14.34
C TRP A 106 -14.99 12.27 -15.76
N LYS A 107 -15.44 13.19 -16.62
CA LYS A 107 -15.77 12.86 -18.01
C LYS A 107 -14.54 12.41 -18.80
N ASP A 108 -13.37 12.92 -18.43
CA ASP A 108 -12.12 12.64 -19.11
C ASP A 108 -11.34 11.50 -18.44
N GLN A 109 -11.79 11.00 -17.28
CA GLN A 109 -11.16 9.85 -16.62
C GLN A 109 -11.61 8.52 -17.24
N ASN A 110 -10.65 7.64 -17.46
CA ASN A 110 -10.89 6.28 -17.97
C ASN A 110 -11.66 5.42 -16.97
N MET A 111 -11.24 5.46 -15.69
CA MET A 111 -11.87 4.71 -14.62
C MET A 111 -11.94 5.52 -13.32
N LEU A 112 -13.16 5.66 -12.81
CA LEU A 112 -13.42 6.12 -11.45
C LEU A 112 -13.52 4.92 -10.52
N VAL A 113 -13.06 5.05 -9.28
CA VAL A 113 -13.18 4.03 -8.24
C VAL A 113 -13.69 4.66 -6.96
N PHE A 114 -14.67 4.00 -6.35
CA PHE A 114 -15.29 4.41 -5.09
C PHE A 114 -15.33 3.22 -4.13
N VAL A 115 -15.07 3.49 -2.85
CA VAL A 115 -15.28 2.52 -1.76
C VAL A 115 -16.16 3.18 -0.72
N LEU A 116 -17.16 2.44 -0.27
CA LEU A 116 -18.09 2.87 0.77
C LEU A 116 -18.43 1.70 1.68
N SER A 117 -18.91 2.00 2.89
CA SER A 117 -19.44 0.96 3.77
C SER A 117 -20.84 0.52 3.35
N GLU A 118 -21.31 -0.61 3.88
CA GLU A 118 -22.71 -1.06 3.74
C GLU A 118 -23.73 -0.02 4.24
N ALA A 119 -23.32 0.89 5.14
CA ALA A 119 -24.14 2.00 5.61
C ALA A 119 -24.11 3.23 4.69
N GLY A 120 -23.40 3.17 3.56
CA GLY A 120 -23.31 4.26 2.59
C GLY A 120 -22.24 5.31 2.94
N LYS A 121 -21.41 5.06 3.95
CA LYS A 121 -20.38 6.02 4.36
C LYS A 121 -19.22 5.97 3.37
N PRO A 122 -18.75 7.13 2.87
CA PRO A 122 -17.63 7.15 1.94
C PRO A 122 -16.33 6.75 2.64
N ILE A 123 -15.51 5.92 1.97
CA ILE A 123 -14.23 5.42 2.48
C ILE A 123 -13.07 5.85 1.59
N TYR A 124 -13.24 5.79 0.27
CA TYR A 124 -12.23 6.21 -0.69
C TYR A 124 -12.90 6.67 -1.99
N SER A 125 -12.34 7.71 -2.60
CA SER A 125 -12.59 8.08 -3.99
C SER A 125 -11.26 8.29 -4.70
N ARG A 126 -11.10 7.72 -5.91
CA ARG A 126 -9.89 7.96 -6.70
C ARG A 126 -9.72 9.42 -7.09
N TYR A 127 -10.84 10.09 -7.35
CA TYR A 127 -10.87 11.50 -7.74
C TYR A 127 -11.95 12.25 -6.96
N GLY A 128 -11.59 13.41 -6.43
CA GLY A 128 -12.47 14.25 -5.62
C GLY A 128 -12.52 13.85 -4.15
N ASP A 129 -13.02 14.75 -3.32
CA ASP A 129 -13.11 14.59 -1.87
C ASP A 129 -14.27 13.67 -1.46
N GLU A 130 -14.00 12.67 -0.62
CA GLU A 130 -14.97 11.69 -0.16
C GLU A 130 -16.17 12.31 0.56
N CYS A 131 -15.98 13.38 1.33
CA CYS A 131 -17.07 14.02 2.07
C CYS A 131 -18.06 14.68 1.11
N ARG A 132 -17.56 15.35 0.07
CA ARG A 132 -18.39 16.00 -0.97
C ARG A 132 -19.15 14.97 -1.81
N LEU A 133 -18.63 13.75 -1.93
CA LEU A 133 -19.20 12.67 -2.73
C LEU A 133 -20.15 11.73 -1.94
N ALA A 134 -20.39 12.01 -0.66
CA ALA A 134 -21.21 11.17 0.21
C ALA A 134 -22.64 10.94 -0.31
N SER A 135 -23.26 11.93 -0.96
CA SER A 135 -24.60 11.79 -1.54
C SER A 135 -24.63 10.79 -2.70
N ILE A 136 -23.63 10.83 -3.58
CA ILE A 136 -23.48 9.92 -4.73
C ILE A 136 -23.26 8.49 -4.23
N MET A 137 -22.36 8.30 -3.26
CA MET A 137 -22.13 6.99 -2.66
C MET A 137 -23.37 6.47 -1.91
N GLY A 138 -24.15 7.35 -1.28
CA GLY A 138 -25.45 7.00 -0.69
C GLY A 138 -26.44 6.46 -1.72
N VAL A 139 -26.48 7.03 -2.93
CA VAL A 139 -27.31 6.51 -4.03
C VAL A 139 -26.82 5.13 -4.49
N MET A 140 -25.50 4.94 -4.63
CA MET A 140 -24.91 3.63 -4.97
C MET A 140 -25.30 2.56 -3.94
N GLN A 141 -25.22 2.89 -2.65
CA GLN A 141 -25.63 2.00 -1.57
C GLN A 141 -27.13 1.66 -1.63
N ALA A 142 -27.98 2.63 -1.94
CA ALA A 142 -29.42 2.42 -2.07
C ALA A 142 -29.76 1.48 -3.22
N LEU A 143 -29.06 1.59 -4.36
CA LEU A 143 -29.21 0.67 -5.49
C LEU A 143 -28.84 -0.77 -5.10
N VAL A 144 -27.67 -0.95 -4.46
CA VAL A 144 -27.24 -2.27 -3.98
C VAL A 144 -28.26 -2.85 -2.98
N SER A 145 -28.74 -2.04 -2.04
CA SER A 145 -29.72 -2.46 -1.04
C SER A 145 -31.07 -2.84 -1.63
N PHE A 146 -31.53 -2.13 -2.67
CA PHE A 146 -32.78 -2.43 -3.35
C PHE A 146 -32.75 -3.80 -4.04
N VAL A 147 -31.64 -4.12 -4.72
CA VAL A 147 -31.46 -5.42 -5.39
C VAL A 147 -31.30 -6.54 -4.35
N ALA A 148 -30.51 -6.29 -3.30
CA ALA A 148 -30.32 -7.23 -2.19
C ALA A 148 -31.65 -7.61 -1.50
N ALA A 149 -32.59 -6.67 -1.38
CA ALA A 149 -33.93 -6.95 -0.82
C ALA A 149 -34.75 -7.95 -1.65
N SER A 150 -34.39 -8.15 -2.92
CA SER A 150 -34.97 -9.17 -3.80
C SER A 150 -34.19 -10.50 -3.79
N ASN A 151 -33.24 -10.65 -2.86
CA ASN A 151 -32.33 -11.80 -2.76
C ASN A 151 -31.52 -12.02 -4.04
N ASP A 152 -31.05 -10.91 -4.63
CA ASP A 152 -30.20 -10.86 -5.81
C ASP A 152 -29.00 -9.94 -5.55
N GLU A 153 -27.98 -9.97 -6.41
CA GLU A 153 -26.76 -9.15 -6.29
C GLU A 153 -26.64 -8.17 -7.46
N LEU A 154 -26.47 -6.88 -7.15
CA LEU A 154 -26.20 -5.88 -8.17
C LEU A 154 -24.76 -6.04 -8.67
N LEU A 155 -24.59 -6.52 -9.89
CA LEU A 155 -23.27 -6.68 -10.51
C LEU A 155 -22.85 -5.46 -11.32
N SER A 156 -23.75 -4.91 -12.14
CA SER A 156 -23.46 -3.75 -12.96
C SER A 156 -24.71 -3.00 -13.43
N VAL A 157 -24.53 -1.72 -13.77
CA VAL A 157 -25.53 -0.86 -14.40
C VAL A 157 -24.89 -0.14 -15.58
N ASP A 158 -25.39 -0.37 -16.78
CA ASP A 158 -24.97 0.36 -17.97
C ASP A 158 -25.83 1.63 -18.12
N ALA A 159 -25.19 2.79 -18.19
CA ALA A 159 -25.83 4.10 -18.28
C ALA A 159 -25.19 4.93 -19.40
N GLY A 160 -25.76 4.85 -20.61
CA GLY A 160 -25.21 5.49 -21.80
C GLY A 160 -23.87 4.85 -22.18
N GLU A 161 -22.81 5.67 -22.26
CA GLU A 161 -21.46 5.22 -22.61
C GLU A 161 -20.63 4.74 -21.41
N ARG A 162 -21.20 4.76 -20.19
CA ARG A 162 -20.51 4.37 -18.96
C ARG A 162 -21.16 3.15 -18.33
N SER A 163 -20.34 2.26 -17.78
CA SER A 163 -20.76 1.10 -16.98
C SER A 163 -20.34 1.31 -15.53
N PHE A 164 -21.28 1.14 -14.62
CA PHE A 164 -21.03 1.06 -13.18
C PHE A 164 -20.91 -0.43 -12.83
N VAL A 165 -19.76 -0.86 -12.33
CA VAL A 165 -19.50 -2.24 -11.91
C VAL A 165 -19.35 -2.26 -10.39
N PHE A 166 -20.07 -3.17 -9.74
CA PHE A 166 -20.16 -3.27 -8.30
C PHE A 166 -19.47 -4.55 -7.83
N LEU A 167 -18.74 -4.46 -6.72
CA LEU A 167 -18.19 -5.61 -6.00
C LEU A 167 -18.58 -5.46 -4.53
N THR A 168 -19.49 -6.32 -4.07
CA THR A 168 -19.92 -6.34 -2.66
C THR A 168 -19.08 -7.34 -1.88
N ARG A 169 -18.53 -6.89 -0.75
CA ARG A 169 -17.82 -7.72 0.23
C ARG A 169 -18.43 -7.45 1.61
N PRO A 170 -18.25 -8.33 2.60
CA PRO A 170 -18.70 -8.04 3.96
C PRO A 170 -18.23 -6.65 4.39
N HIS A 171 -19.17 -5.83 4.84
CA HIS A 171 -18.98 -4.46 5.32
C HIS A 171 -18.65 -3.39 4.27
N LEU A 172 -18.29 -3.78 3.03
CA LEU A 172 -17.78 -2.86 2.00
C LEU A 172 -18.48 -3.06 0.66
N ILE A 173 -18.86 -1.94 0.04
CA ILE A 173 -19.31 -1.89 -1.36
C ILE A 173 -18.24 -1.13 -2.12
N LEU A 174 -17.71 -1.76 -3.18
CA LEU A 174 -16.75 -1.16 -4.07
C LEU A 174 -17.40 -0.95 -5.44
N VAL A 175 -17.13 0.20 -6.06
CA VAL A 175 -17.75 0.58 -7.34
C VAL A 175 -16.68 1.12 -8.28
N ALA A 176 -16.62 0.59 -9.49
CA ALA A 176 -15.81 1.12 -10.58
C ALA A 176 -16.72 1.67 -11.67
N VAL A 177 -16.35 2.79 -12.26
CA VAL A 177 -17.11 3.43 -13.35
C VAL A 177 -16.17 3.71 -14.50
N GLY A 178 -16.44 3.13 -15.66
CA GLY A 178 -15.62 3.32 -16.86
C GLY A 178 -16.44 3.21 -18.14
N SER A 179 -15.78 3.17 -19.28
CA SER A 179 -16.47 3.02 -20.57
C SER A 179 -17.18 1.67 -20.67
N VAL A 180 -18.39 1.64 -21.25
CA VAL A 180 -19.10 0.39 -21.59
C VAL A 180 -18.31 -0.48 -22.60
N ALA A 181 -17.37 0.12 -23.34
CA ALA A 181 -16.52 -0.60 -24.28
C ALA A 181 -15.47 -1.49 -23.59
N GLU A 182 -15.13 -1.20 -22.34
CA GLU A 182 -14.18 -2.00 -21.55
C GLU A 182 -14.86 -3.26 -20.98
N PRO A 183 -14.16 -4.41 -20.92
CA PRO A 183 -14.69 -5.62 -20.31
C PRO A 183 -15.03 -5.39 -18.83
N LYS A 184 -16.21 -5.84 -18.40
CA LYS A 184 -16.66 -5.73 -17.00
C LYS A 184 -15.69 -6.41 -16.03
N GLU A 185 -15.05 -7.49 -16.49
CA GLU A 185 -14.04 -8.25 -15.76
C GLU A 185 -12.80 -7.41 -15.41
N HIS A 186 -12.41 -6.44 -16.25
CA HIS A 186 -11.29 -5.55 -15.94
C HIS A 186 -11.59 -4.71 -14.69
N PHE A 187 -12.79 -4.14 -14.60
CA PHE A 187 -13.25 -3.42 -13.42
C PHE A 187 -13.33 -4.33 -12.19
N VAL A 188 -13.86 -5.55 -12.32
CA VAL A 188 -13.91 -6.51 -11.21
C VAL A 188 -12.51 -6.85 -10.69
N VAL A 189 -11.52 -7.04 -11.58
CA VAL A 189 -10.13 -7.25 -11.20
C VAL A 189 -9.60 -6.04 -10.42
N CYS A 190 -9.81 -4.82 -10.91
CA CYS A 190 -9.42 -3.60 -10.21
C CYS A 190 -10.03 -3.52 -8.81
N LEU A 191 -11.35 -3.72 -8.69
CA LEU A 191 -12.04 -3.69 -7.39
C LEU A 191 -11.52 -4.79 -6.45
N GLY A 192 -11.17 -5.96 -6.99
CA GLY A 192 -10.51 -7.02 -6.24
C GLY A 192 -9.17 -6.58 -5.64
N TYR A 193 -8.32 -5.91 -6.42
CA TYR A 193 -7.05 -5.36 -5.95
C TYR A 193 -7.23 -4.25 -4.92
N VAL A 194 -8.21 -3.36 -5.10
CA VAL A 194 -8.55 -2.31 -4.14
C VAL A 194 -8.98 -2.93 -2.80
N TYR A 195 -9.83 -3.96 -2.83
CA TYR A 195 -10.23 -4.68 -1.62
C TYR A 195 -9.03 -5.37 -0.95
N SER A 196 -8.17 -6.04 -1.74
CA SER A 196 -6.94 -6.64 -1.23
C SER A 196 -5.99 -5.61 -0.61
N GLN A 197 -5.90 -4.40 -1.16
CA GLN A 197 -5.09 -3.30 -0.62
C GLN A 197 -5.66 -2.74 0.69
N LEU A 198 -6.99 -2.69 0.84
CA LEU A 198 -7.62 -2.34 2.12
C LEU A 198 -7.33 -3.39 3.18
N LEU A 199 -7.45 -4.67 2.81
CA LEU A 199 -7.13 -5.76 3.72
C LEU A 199 -5.65 -5.77 4.11
N SER A 200 -4.74 -5.38 3.22
CA SER A 200 -3.31 -5.36 3.55
C SER A 200 -2.96 -4.40 4.69
N LEU A 201 -3.78 -3.37 4.89
CA LEU A 201 -3.61 -2.35 5.93
C LEU A 201 -4.30 -2.75 7.24
N LEU A 202 -5.43 -3.45 7.16
CA LEU A 202 -6.31 -3.69 8.31
C LEU A 202 -6.38 -5.14 8.78
N THR A 203 -6.22 -6.12 7.89
CA THR A 203 -6.71 -7.51 8.00
C THR A 203 -8.24 -7.64 7.98
N LEU A 204 -8.71 -8.79 7.52
CA LEU A 204 -10.13 -9.16 7.54
C LEU A 204 -10.64 -9.28 8.98
N GLN A 205 -9.87 -9.90 9.87
CA GLN A 205 -10.24 -10.06 11.28
C GLN A 205 -10.49 -8.72 11.97
N ARG A 206 -9.64 -7.71 11.76
CA ARG A 206 -9.89 -6.39 12.36
C ARG A 206 -11.05 -5.68 11.67
N LEU A 207 -11.20 -5.82 10.36
CA LEU A 207 -12.33 -5.24 9.62
C LEU A 207 -13.66 -5.75 10.21
N ASP A 208 -13.84 -7.06 10.28
CA ASP A 208 -15.05 -7.71 10.80
C ASP A 208 -15.32 -7.32 12.24
N HIS A 209 -14.29 -7.39 13.10
CA HIS A 209 -14.45 -7.08 14.51
C HIS A 209 -14.79 -5.59 14.72
N ARG A 210 -14.15 -4.67 13.99
CA ARG A 210 -14.43 -3.22 14.08
C ARG A 210 -15.86 -2.89 13.66
N PHE A 211 -16.35 -3.46 12.56
CA PHE A 211 -17.75 -3.25 12.13
C PHE A 211 -18.77 -3.94 13.05
N THR A 212 -18.39 -5.05 13.70
CA THR A 212 -19.23 -5.71 14.70
C THR A 212 -19.40 -4.85 15.96
N VAL A 213 -18.31 -4.25 16.46
CA VAL A 213 -18.33 -3.40 17.66
C VAL A 213 -18.92 -2.02 17.36
N GLN A 214 -18.59 -1.42 16.22
CA GLN A 214 -19.02 -0.09 15.82
C GLN A 214 -19.61 -0.11 14.40
N LYS A 215 -20.91 -0.44 14.30
CA LYS A 215 -21.63 -0.47 13.01
C LYS A 215 -21.56 0.85 12.23
N ASN A 216 -21.45 1.97 12.94
CA ASN A 216 -21.34 3.32 12.36
C ASN A 216 -19.89 3.83 12.31
N LEU A 217 -18.88 2.95 12.31
CA LEU A 217 -17.48 3.34 12.17
C LEU A 217 -17.24 4.13 10.87
N ASP A 218 -16.37 5.14 10.95
CA ASP A 218 -15.80 5.80 9.78
C ASP A 218 -14.41 5.21 9.51
N LEU A 219 -14.34 4.33 8.50
CA LEU A 219 -13.11 3.58 8.20
C LEU A 219 -11.97 4.48 7.74
N ARG A 220 -12.26 5.69 7.23
CA ARG A 220 -11.26 6.67 6.80
C ARG A 220 -10.30 7.02 7.93
N ARG A 221 -10.80 7.02 9.16
CA ARG A 221 -9.99 7.28 10.37
C ARG A 221 -8.92 6.21 10.63
N LEU A 222 -9.09 5.02 10.07
CA LEU A 222 -8.13 3.92 10.15
C LEU A 222 -7.22 3.84 8.91
N LEU A 223 -7.48 4.63 7.88
CA LEU A 223 -6.76 4.64 6.59
C LEU A 223 -6.04 5.99 6.36
N VAL A 224 -5.85 6.79 7.41
CA VAL A 224 -5.25 8.13 7.30
C VAL A 224 -3.80 8.01 6.81
N GLY A 225 -3.52 8.56 5.64
CA GLY A 225 -2.19 8.52 5.00
C GLY A 225 -2.01 7.40 3.96
N ASP A 226 -2.93 6.41 3.93
CA ASP A 226 -2.80 5.20 3.12
C ASP A 226 -3.61 5.22 1.82
N SER A 227 -4.39 6.27 1.56
CA SER A 227 -5.15 6.43 0.31
C SER A 227 -4.25 6.41 -0.93
N ARG A 228 -2.99 6.82 -0.80
CA ARG A 228 -1.96 6.72 -1.85
C ARG A 228 -1.70 5.28 -2.29
N LEU A 229 -1.70 4.32 -1.36
CA LEU A 229 -1.54 2.90 -1.70
C LEU A 229 -2.73 2.41 -2.51
N ILE A 230 -3.94 2.85 -2.18
CA ILE A 230 -5.16 2.51 -2.92
C ILE A 230 -5.12 3.13 -4.33
N SER A 231 -4.75 4.41 -4.45
CA SER A 231 -4.63 5.05 -5.78
C SER A 231 -3.56 4.39 -6.64
N SER A 232 -2.39 4.09 -6.07
CA SER A 232 -1.29 3.45 -6.78
C SER A 232 -1.61 2.02 -7.23
N ILE A 233 -2.37 1.24 -6.44
CA ILE A 233 -2.79 -0.10 -6.91
C ILE A 233 -3.80 -0.01 -8.06
N VAL A 234 -4.63 1.04 -8.10
CA VAL A 234 -5.54 1.27 -9.23
C VAL A 234 -4.74 1.63 -10.49
N GLU A 235 -3.76 2.54 -10.38
CA GLU A 235 -2.86 2.89 -11.48
C GLU A 235 -2.11 1.65 -12.00
N PHE A 236 -1.61 0.80 -11.11
CA PHE A 236 -0.98 -0.47 -11.50
C PHE A 236 -1.91 -1.37 -12.33
N VAL A 237 -3.20 -1.47 -11.98
CA VAL A 237 -4.16 -2.31 -12.73
C VAL A 237 -4.46 -1.71 -14.11
N GLU A 238 -4.47 -0.38 -14.24
CA GLU A 238 -4.65 0.28 -15.53
C GLU A 238 -3.44 0.14 -16.44
N ASP A 239 -2.24 0.29 -15.88
CA ASP A 239 -1.00 0.33 -16.65
C ASP A 239 -0.43 -1.07 -16.95
N SER A 240 -0.98 -2.12 -16.33
CA SER A 240 -0.40 -3.47 -16.41
C SER A 240 -1.42 -4.59 -16.56
N PHE A 241 -1.19 -5.45 -17.56
CA PHE A 241 -1.90 -6.72 -17.71
C PHE A 241 -1.54 -7.75 -16.62
N ALA A 242 -0.51 -7.51 -15.81
CA ALA A 242 -0.08 -8.42 -14.75
C ALA A 242 -1.17 -8.71 -13.73
N ALA A 243 -2.00 -7.70 -13.41
CA ALA A 243 -3.15 -7.84 -12.54
C ALA A 243 -4.18 -8.83 -13.09
N PHE A 244 -4.50 -8.71 -14.38
CA PHE A 244 -5.48 -9.56 -15.06
C PHE A 244 -4.95 -10.99 -15.24
N LEU A 245 -3.68 -11.13 -15.63
CA LEU A 245 -3.04 -12.42 -15.86
C LEU A 245 -2.64 -13.15 -14.57
N GLN A 246 -2.79 -12.51 -13.41
CA GLN A 246 -2.30 -13.03 -12.13
C GLN A 246 -0.83 -13.44 -12.23
N SER A 247 0.00 -12.57 -12.80
CA SER A 247 1.41 -12.82 -13.08
C SER A 247 2.28 -11.75 -12.45
N VAL A 248 3.53 -12.06 -12.13
CA VAL A 248 4.49 -11.07 -11.59
C VAL A 248 5.58 -10.79 -12.62
N SER A 249 5.89 -9.50 -12.82
CA SER A 249 6.99 -9.08 -13.70
C SER A 249 8.35 -9.30 -13.02
N TYR A 250 9.18 -10.14 -13.64
CA TYR A 250 10.55 -10.39 -13.20
C TYR A 250 11.56 -9.56 -14.00
N LEU A 251 12.65 -9.16 -13.36
CA LEU A 251 13.77 -8.54 -14.06
C LEU A 251 14.47 -9.61 -14.93
N PRO A 252 14.62 -9.42 -16.25
CA PRO A 252 15.32 -10.38 -17.11
C PRO A 252 16.79 -10.45 -16.73
N LEU A 253 17.22 -11.59 -16.19
CA LEU A 253 18.58 -11.84 -15.71
C LEU A 253 19.03 -13.24 -16.12
N ALA A 254 20.34 -13.42 -16.28
CA ALA A 254 20.92 -14.75 -16.48
C ALA A 254 20.61 -15.65 -15.27
N PRO A 255 20.22 -16.93 -15.46
CA PRO A 255 19.87 -17.84 -14.36
C PRO A 255 20.93 -17.87 -13.25
N ALA A 256 22.21 -17.98 -13.61
CA ALA A 256 23.30 -17.99 -12.63
C ALA A 256 23.37 -16.73 -11.74
N VAL A 257 22.94 -15.56 -12.23
CA VAL A 257 22.87 -14.33 -11.42
C VAL A 257 21.68 -14.38 -10.47
N ARG A 258 20.53 -14.86 -10.95
CA ARG A 258 19.33 -15.05 -10.15
C ARG A 258 19.58 -16.06 -9.02
N ASP A 259 20.18 -17.20 -9.35
CA ASP A 259 20.57 -18.24 -8.39
C ASP A 259 21.49 -17.67 -7.30
N ALA A 260 22.48 -16.86 -7.69
CA ALA A 260 23.38 -16.21 -6.74
C ALA A 260 22.63 -15.22 -5.82
N CYS A 261 21.70 -14.42 -6.35
CA CYS A 261 20.86 -13.55 -5.53
C CYS A 261 20.00 -14.35 -4.55
N SER A 262 19.38 -15.43 -5.01
CA SER A 262 18.58 -16.33 -4.17
C SER A 262 19.43 -16.94 -3.06
N GLN A 263 20.64 -17.41 -3.38
CA GLN A 263 21.58 -17.97 -2.40
C GLN A 263 22.02 -16.96 -1.35
N ILE A 264 22.29 -15.71 -1.75
CA ILE A 264 22.64 -14.64 -0.80
C ILE A 264 21.51 -14.43 0.22
N ILE A 265 20.26 -14.32 -0.25
CA ILE A 265 19.10 -14.17 0.64
C ILE A 265 18.98 -15.40 1.55
N SER A 266 19.04 -16.61 0.99
CA SER A 266 18.93 -17.86 1.73
C SER A 266 20.01 -18.05 2.80
N GLN A 267 21.24 -17.60 2.54
CA GLN A 267 22.35 -17.73 3.49
C GLN A 267 22.35 -16.63 4.55
N SER A 268 21.80 -15.46 4.23
CA SER A 268 21.78 -14.31 5.14
C SER A 268 20.69 -14.43 6.19
N VAL A 269 19.56 -15.05 5.84
CA VAL A 269 18.47 -15.27 6.79
C VAL A 269 18.71 -16.57 7.55
N LYS A 270 19.05 -16.43 8.83
CA LYS A 270 19.28 -17.57 9.74
C LYS A 270 18.02 -17.95 10.53
N SER A 271 17.03 -17.05 10.57
CA SER A 271 15.82 -17.20 11.38
C SER A 271 14.77 -18.03 10.66
N ARG A 272 14.22 -19.03 11.35
CA ARG A 272 13.24 -19.99 10.80
C ARG A 272 11.81 -19.43 10.71
N VAL A 273 11.56 -18.24 11.24
CA VAL A 273 10.24 -17.60 11.21
C VAL A 273 10.08 -16.57 10.09
N VAL A 274 11.15 -16.35 9.31
CA VAL A 274 11.10 -15.59 8.07
C VAL A 274 10.52 -16.49 7.00
N VAL A 275 9.37 -16.09 6.46
CA VAL A 275 8.60 -16.90 5.52
C VAL A 275 8.95 -16.57 4.08
N PHE A 276 9.24 -15.29 3.79
CA PHE A 276 9.55 -14.83 2.45
C PHE A 276 10.68 -13.80 2.45
N GLY A 277 11.54 -13.86 1.43
CA GLY A 277 12.56 -12.87 1.14
C GLY A 277 12.52 -12.47 -0.33
N LEU A 278 12.33 -11.18 -0.60
CA LEU A 278 12.19 -10.62 -1.93
C LEU A 278 13.33 -9.63 -2.18
N LEU A 279 13.85 -9.65 -3.40
CA LEU A 279 14.73 -8.60 -3.92
C LEU A 279 14.03 -7.93 -5.10
N LEU A 280 13.85 -6.61 -5.02
CA LEU A 280 13.13 -5.81 -5.99
C LEU A 280 14.07 -4.82 -6.67
N HIS A 281 13.88 -4.58 -7.96
CA HIS A 281 14.56 -3.52 -8.70
C HIS A 281 13.57 -2.78 -9.60
N ARG A 282 13.35 -1.48 -9.36
CA ARG A 282 12.38 -0.65 -10.11
C ARG A 282 11.03 -1.35 -10.29
N ASN A 283 10.46 -1.84 -9.18
CA ASN A 283 9.15 -2.52 -9.12
C ASN A 283 9.12 -3.91 -9.78
N HIS A 284 10.27 -4.42 -10.26
CA HIS A 284 10.38 -5.76 -10.82
C HIS A 284 11.01 -6.71 -9.81
N LEU A 285 10.52 -7.95 -9.78
CA LEU A 285 11.04 -8.99 -8.91
C LEU A 285 12.37 -9.53 -9.49
N VAL A 286 13.44 -9.44 -8.71
CA VAL A 286 14.75 -10.01 -9.05
C VAL A 286 14.84 -11.46 -8.61
N SER A 287 14.53 -11.70 -7.33
CA SER A 287 14.50 -13.03 -6.72
C SER A 287 13.47 -13.07 -5.60
N LEU A 288 12.86 -14.25 -5.41
CA LEU A 288 11.95 -14.60 -4.32
C LEU A 288 12.45 -15.90 -3.70
N VAL A 289 12.79 -15.84 -2.42
CA VAL A 289 13.11 -16.97 -1.56
C VAL A 289 11.95 -17.17 -0.60
N ARG A 290 11.61 -18.42 -0.30
CA ARG A 290 10.48 -18.74 0.58
C ARG A 290 10.77 -19.93 1.47
N MET A 291 10.08 -19.98 2.59
CA MET A 291 10.03 -21.16 3.44
C MET A 291 9.28 -22.29 2.75
N LYS A 292 9.80 -23.51 2.91
CA LYS A 292 9.23 -24.68 2.24
C LYS A 292 7.77 -24.89 2.65
N GLY A 293 6.91 -25.20 1.69
CA GLY A 293 5.48 -25.44 1.93
C GLY A 293 4.62 -24.17 1.96
N HIS A 294 5.24 -22.99 1.88
CA HIS A 294 4.53 -21.72 1.80
C HIS A 294 4.74 -21.09 0.43
N GLU A 295 3.65 -20.75 -0.24
CA GLU A 295 3.66 -20.08 -1.53
C GLU A 295 3.07 -18.69 -1.39
N LEU A 296 3.54 -17.78 -2.24
CA LEU A 296 3.06 -16.41 -2.26
C LEU A 296 2.33 -16.14 -3.57
N HIS A 297 1.06 -15.76 -3.45
CA HIS A 297 0.22 -15.52 -4.61
C HIS A 297 0.65 -14.22 -5.34
N PRO A 298 0.59 -14.17 -6.68
CA PRO A 298 0.95 -12.97 -7.47
C PRO A 298 0.28 -11.67 -6.98
N ALA A 299 -1.02 -11.73 -6.66
CA ALA A 299 -1.74 -10.60 -6.08
C ALA A 299 -1.11 -10.06 -4.79
N ASP A 300 -0.64 -10.93 -3.88
CA ASP A 300 0.02 -10.52 -2.64
C ASP A 300 1.42 -9.95 -2.92
N ILE A 301 2.12 -10.45 -3.95
CA ILE A 301 3.39 -9.86 -4.41
C ILE A 301 3.17 -8.44 -4.92
N HIS A 302 2.09 -8.18 -5.65
CA HIS A 302 1.74 -6.84 -6.09
C HIS A 302 1.47 -5.89 -4.92
N LEU A 303 0.83 -6.36 -3.84
CA LEU A 303 0.64 -5.56 -2.63
C LEU A 303 1.97 -5.17 -1.98
N ILE A 304 2.93 -6.12 -1.91
CA ILE A 304 4.27 -5.85 -1.38
C ILE A 304 5.01 -4.83 -2.25
N ILE A 305 4.98 -5.02 -3.58
CA ILE A 305 5.59 -4.08 -4.53
C ILE A 305 4.95 -2.71 -4.36
N ASN A 306 3.62 -2.63 -4.30
CA ASN A 306 2.90 -1.37 -4.13
C ASN A 306 3.27 -0.66 -2.82
N LEU A 307 3.40 -1.40 -1.71
CA LEU A 307 3.86 -0.87 -0.42
C LEU A 307 5.25 -0.22 -0.54
N VAL A 308 6.20 -0.91 -1.18
CA VAL A 308 7.57 -0.42 -1.38
C VAL A 308 7.62 0.80 -2.29
N CYS A 309 6.78 0.83 -3.33
CA CYS A 309 6.83 1.89 -4.36
C CYS A 309 6.15 3.18 -3.91
N SER A 310 5.03 3.06 -3.22
CA SER A 310 4.16 4.19 -2.89
C SER A 310 4.58 4.93 -1.62
N SER A 311 5.59 4.42 -0.92
CA SER A 311 6.04 4.95 0.36
C SER A 311 7.38 5.67 0.21
N GLN A 312 7.35 6.90 -0.32
CA GLN A 312 8.56 7.70 -0.56
C GLN A 312 9.32 8.03 0.73
N SER A 313 8.61 8.18 1.86
CA SER A 313 9.19 8.33 3.20
C SER A 313 10.06 7.14 3.58
N LEU A 314 9.87 5.96 2.99
CA LEU A 314 10.72 4.81 3.29
C LEU A 314 12.14 4.95 2.72
N LYS A 315 12.39 5.93 1.84
CA LYS A 315 13.71 6.15 1.25
C LYS A 315 14.60 7.05 2.10
N SER A 316 14.05 7.77 3.08
CA SER A 316 14.82 8.67 3.95
C SER A 316 15.52 7.93 5.10
N VAL A 317 14.97 6.78 5.52
CA VAL A 317 15.55 5.89 6.54
C VAL A 317 15.88 4.55 5.88
N GLN A 318 17.01 3.94 6.23
CA GLN A 318 17.55 2.78 5.51
C GLN A 318 16.71 1.50 5.67
N THR A 319 16.00 1.34 6.80
CA THR A 319 15.27 0.13 7.17
C THR A 319 13.92 0.49 7.82
N HIS A 320 12.86 -0.20 7.42
CA HIS A 320 11.50 -0.01 7.96
C HIS A 320 10.90 -1.31 8.44
N TRP A 321 10.10 -1.23 9.49
CA TRP A 321 9.33 -2.35 10.04
C TRP A 321 7.84 -2.04 9.93
N ILE A 322 7.15 -2.72 9.01
CA ILE A 322 5.76 -2.42 8.68
C ILE A 322 4.90 -3.67 8.80
N PRO A 323 3.79 -3.65 9.57
CA PRO A 323 2.81 -4.73 9.53
C PRO A 323 2.08 -4.70 8.18
N ILE A 324 2.02 -5.84 7.49
CA ILE A 324 1.29 -6.01 6.24
C ILE A 324 0.49 -7.31 6.28
N CYS A 325 -0.79 -7.25 5.93
CA CYS A 325 -1.60 -8.44 5.70
C CYS A 325 -1.49 -8.83 4.22
N LEU A 326 -1.37 -10.13 3.94
CA LEU A 326 -1.29 -10.68 2.59
C LEU A 326 -2.53 -11.56 2.38
N PRO A 327 -3.61 -11.05 1.77
CA PRO A 327 -4.92 -11.69 1.85
C PRO A 327 -5.00 -13.10 1.24
N LYS A 328 -4.14 -13.46 0.29
CA LYS A 328 -4.12 -14.81 -0.28
C LYS A 328 -3.25 -15.77 0.54
N PHE A 329 -2.26 -15.27 1.27
CA PHE A 329 -1.49 -16.03 2.24
C PHE A 329 -2.25 -16.24 3.54
N ASP A 330 -2.67 -15.14 4.19
CA ASP A 330 -3.47 -15.13 5.41
C ASP A 330 -4.21 -13.80 5.56
N ALA A 331 -5.51 -13.79 5.24
CA ALA A 331 -6.35 -12.59 5.33
C ALA A 331 -6.62 -12.11 6.77
N ASN A 332 -6.39 -12.94 7.78
CA ASN A 332 -6.71 -12.60 9.17
C ASN A 332 -5.48 -12.14 9.96
N GLY A 333 -4.30 -12.58 9.56
CA GLY A 333 -3.03 -12.27 10.21
C GLY A 333 -2.25 -11.13 9.57
N PHE A 334 -1.37 -10.51 10.38
CA PHE A 334 -0.30 -9.67 9.87
C PHE A 334 0.98 -10.48 9.72
N LEU A 335 1.72 -10.18 8.67
CA LEU A 335 3.16 -10.38 8.58
C LEU A 335 3.87 -9.09 8.92
N TYR A 336 5.12 -9.19 9.30
CA TYR A 336 5.99 -8.05 9.58
C TYR A 336 7.05 -7.96 8.50
N ALA A 337 6.97 -6.88 7.72
CA ALA A 337 7.88 -6.59 6.63
C ALA A 337 9.05 -5.75 7.11
N ASN A 338 10.26 -6.29 7.00
CA ASN A 338 11.49 -5.53 7.00
C ASN A 338 11.78 -5.06 5.57
N ILE A 339 11.66 -3.76 5.31
CA ILE A 339 11.92 -3.17 3.99
C ILE A 339 13.22 -2.37 4.09
N ALA A 340 14.18 -2.70 3.24
CA ALA A 340 15.45 -1.99 3.20
C ALA A 340 15.80 -1.56 1.78
N PHE A 341 16.25 -0.32 1.64
CA PHE A 341 16.68 0.24 0.36
C PHE A 341 18.21 0.19 0.29
N LEU A 342 18.72 -0.51 -0.72
CA LEU A 342 20.15 -0.49 -1.00
C LEU A 342 20.54 0.76 -1.79
N ASP A 343 19.68 1.13 -2.73
CA ASP A 343 19.83 2.30 -3.58
C ASP A 343 18.43 2.83 -3.95
N ASN A 344 18.37 3.90 -4.74
CA ASN A 344 17.11 4.53 -5.15
C ASN A 344 16.17 3.63 -5.99
N HIS A 345 16.66 2.48 -6.43
CA HIS A 345 15.99 1.57 -7.35
C HIS A 345 15.89 0.14 -6.82
N THR A 346 16.74 -0.26 -5.88
CA THR A 346 16.81 -1.63 -5.37
C THR A 346 16.47 -1.69 -3.90
N SER A 347 15.54 -2.57 -3.56
CA SER A 347 15.15 -2.86 -2.18
C SER A 347 15.07 -4.34 -1.90
N SER A 348 15.29 -4.73 -0.65
CA SER A 348 14.99 -6.05 -0.13
C SER A 348 13.77 -5.97 0.79
N VAL A 349 12.93 -7.00 0.73
CA VAL A 349 11.78 -7.17 1.64
C VAL A 349 11.89 -8.53 2.30
N LEU A 350 11.97 -8.59 3.62
CA LEU A 350 11.95 -9.83 4.39
C LEU A 350 10.66 -9.86 5.23
N LEU A 351 9.91 -10.96 5.16
CA LEU A 351 8.61 -11.10 5.80
C LEU A 351 8.67 -12.17 6.90
N SER A 352 8.31 -11.79 8.12
CA SER A 352 8.25 -12.67 9.31
C SER A 352 6.82 -12.76 9.83
N VAL A 353 6.45 -13.92 10.39
CA VAL A 353 5.19 -14.06 11.18
C VAL A 353 5.34 -13.58 12.63
N ASP A 354 6.58 -13.34 13.06
CA ASP A 354 6.93 -12.97 14.42
C ASP A 354 7.42 -11.51 14.46
N SER A 355 6.75 -10.69 15.28
CA SER A 355 7.03 -9.27 15.48
C SER A 355 8.37 -9.02 16.18
N THR A 356 8.92 -10.02 16.88
CA THR A 356 10.13 -9.89 17.68
C THR A 356 11.42 -10.06 16.87
N GLN A 357 11.31 -10.42 15.59
CA GLN A 357 12.44 -10.75 14.72
C GLN A 357 13.15 -9.54 14.10
N PHE A 358 12.90 -8.33 14.61
CA PHE A 358 13.47 -7.10 14.09
C PHE A 358 14.99 -7.19 13.90
N TYR A 359 15.73 -7.55 14.96
CA TYR A 359 17.19 -7.63 14.92
C TYR A 359 17.71 -8.74 14.00
N ALA A 360 17.02 -9.88 13.95
CA ALA A 360 17.42 -10.99 13.06
C ALA A 360 17.26 -10.62 11.59
N LEU A 361 16.21 -9.85 11.25
CA LEU A 361 15.97 -9.34 9.92
C LEU A 361 16.91 -8.20 9.55
N GLU A 362 17.30 -7.37 10.52
CA GLU A 362 18.31 -6.34 10.33
C GLU A 362 19.71 -6.92 10.04
N GLU A 363 20.15 -7.94 10.80
CA GLU A 363 21.41 -8.64 10.53
C GLU A 363 21.38 -9.32 9.14
N ALA A 364 20.25 -9.93 8.78
CA ALA A 364 20.09 -10.55 7.47
C ALA A 364 20.15 -9.52 6.33
N LYS A 365 19.55 -8.34 6.53
CA LYS A 365 19.66 -7.22 5.58
C LYS A 365 21.12 -6.80 5.38
N ASP A 366 21.87 -6.59 6.46
CA ASP A 366 23.28 -6.19 6.38
C ASP A 366 24.11 -7.24 5.60
N ALA A 367 23.91 -8.52 5.91
CA ALA A 367 24.57 -9.61 5.19
C ALA A 367 24.20 -9.65 3.69
N ILE A 368 22.93 -9.38 3.34
CA ILE A 368 22.50 -9.29 1.93
C ILE A 368 23.19 -8.12 1.24
N PHE A 369 23.30 -6.97 1.90
CA PHE A 369 23.85 -5.75 1.31
C PHE A 369 25.37 -5.88 1.12
N ASP A 370 26.07 -6.45 2.10
CA ASP A 370 27.49 -6.77 2.04
C ASP A 370 27.79 -7.77 0.92
N ALA A 371 27.08 -8.89 0.88
CA ALA A 371 27.29 -9.92 -0.14
C ALA A 371 26.96 -9.41 -1.56
N LYS A 372 25.94 -8.55 -1.69
CA LYS A 372 25.56 -7.95 -2.97
C LYS A 372 26.64 -7.01 -3.51
N SER A 373 27.31 -6.24 -2.65
CA SER A 373 28.41 -5.35 -3.07
C SER A 373 29.50 -6.09 -3.84
N HIS A 374 29.71 -7.38 -3.53
CA HIS A 374 30.71 -8.25 -4.15
C HIS A 374 30.22 -8.97 -5.42
N VAL A 375 28.93 -9.30 -5.54
CA VAL A 375 28.40 -10.11 -6.65
C VAL A 375 27.82 -9.26 -7.79
N VAL A 376 27.28 -8.07 -7.48
CA VAL A 376 26.31 -7.38 -8.35
C VAL A 376 26.83 -6.09 -8.99
N ASN A 377 27.89 -5.47 -8.43
CA ASN A 377 28.41 -4.16 -8.88
C ASN A 377 28.91 -4.10 -10.34
N GLY A 378 28.93 -5.22 -11.08
CA GLY A 378 29.19 -5.24 -12.53
C GLY A 378 28.10 -5.85 -13.40
N LYS A 379 27.00 -6.43 -12.86
CA LYS A 379 26.05 -7.22 -13.66
C LYS A 379 24.58 -6.74 -13.62
N LEU A 380 24.08 -6.19 -12.50
CA LEU A 380 22.71 -5.64 -12.51
C LEU A 380 22.62 -4.36 -13.33
N LEU A 381 23.65 -3.49 -13.25
CA LEU A 381 23.66 -2.23 -13.99
C LEU A 381 23.66 -2.45 -15.51
N ASP A 382 24.33 -3.49 -16.01
CA ASP A 382 24.37 -3.80 -17.44
C ASP A 382 23.09 -4.49 -17.94
N ALA A 383 22.47 -5.34 -17.11
CA ALA A 383 21.17 -5.93 -17.42
C ALA A 383 20.01 -4.92 -17.33
N ALA A 384 20.05 -3.99 -16.36
CA ALA A 384 19.04 -2.94 -16.19
C ALA A 384 19.17 -1.79 -17.21
N LYS A 385 20.34 -1.59 -17.81
CA LYS A 385 20.56 -0.66 -18.95
C LYS A 385 20.08 -1.23 -20.29
N SER A 386 19.86 -2.54 -20.37
CA SER A 386 19.28 -3.20 -21.52
C SER A 386 17.75 -3.17 -21.38
N GLU A 387 17.11 -2.05 -21.74
CA GLU A 387 15.66 -1.95 -21.94
C GLU A 387 15.21 -2.86 -23.10
N LYS A 388 15.21 -4.18 -22.87
CA LYS A 388 14.51 -5.13 -23.73
C LYS A 388 13.13 -5.38 -23.12
N PRO A 389 12.10 -5.53 -23.97
CA PRO A 389 10.71 -5.53 -23.53
C PRO A 389 10.50 -6.56 -22.41
N VAL A 390 9.83 -6.09 -21.36
CA VAL A 390 9.42 -6.86 -20.19
C VAL A 390 8.77 -8.15 -20.68
N THR A 391 9.39 -9.28 -20.37
CA THR A 391 8.79 -10.58 -20.65
C THR A 391 7.80 -10.82 -19.51
N VAL A 392 6.50 -10.79 -19.82
CA VAL A 392 5.46 -11.23 -18.88
C VAL A 392 5.69 -12.72 -18.65
N GLY A 393 6.43 -13.04 -17.59
CA GLY A 393 6.61 -14.41 -17.15
C GLY A 393 5.29 -14.89 -16.56
N VAL A 394 4.65 -15.86 -17.20
CA VAL A 394 3.59 -16.63 -16.55
C VAL A 394 4.25 -17.31 -15.36
N TYR A 395 3.74 -17.04 -14.15
CA TYR A 395 4.18 -17.73 -12.95
C TYR A 395 3.99 -19.24 -13.18
N ASN A 396 5.10 -19.94 -13.41
CA ASN A 396 5.15 -21.38 -13.41
C ASN A 396 6.13 -21.76 -12.30
N PRO A 397 5.64 -22.32 -11.17
CA PRO A 397 6.48 -22.68 -10.03
C PRO A 397 7.65 -23.58 -10.44
N ASP A 398 7.49 -24.40 -11.48
CA ASP A 398 8.49 -25.40 -11.87
C ASP A 398 9.57 -24.91 -12.86
N THR A 399 9.41 -23.76 -13.54
CA THR A 399 10.29 -23.41 -14.69
C THR A 399 10.96 -22.04 -14.64
N MET A 400 10.57 -21.14 -13.75
CA MET A 400 11.18 -19.80 -13.66
C MET A 400 11.94 -19.52 -12.36
N VAL A 401 11.95 -20.48 -11.43
CA VAL A 401 12.54 -20.26 -10.12
C VAL A 401 13.78 -21.12 -9.97
N SER A 402 14.89 -20.48 -9.64
CA SER A 402 15.87 -21.08 -8.75
C SER A 402 15.18 -21.18 -7.39
N GLU A 403 14.28 -22.15 -7.25
CA GLU A 403 13.41 -22.28 -6.08
C GLU A 403 14.23 -22.85 -4.94
N THR A 404 15.07 -22.01 -4.33
CA THR A 404 15.75 -22.36 -3.10
C THR A 404 14.76 -22.20 -1.97
N ALA A 405 14.02 -23.26 -1.67
CA ALA A 405 13.33 -23.39 -0.41
C ALA A 405 14.39 -23.61 0.69
N TRP A 406 14.40 -22.77 1.73
CA TRP A 406 15.12 -23.12 2.95
C TRP A 406 14.29 -24.09 3.80
N SER A 407 15.01 -24.93 4.54
CA SER A 407 14.44 -25.95 5.43
C SER A 407 13.87 -25.35 6.70
#